data_AF-A0A7V0MYC6-F1
#
_entry.id   AF-A0A7V0MYC6-F1
#
_cell.length_a   1.000
_cell.length_b   1.000
_cell.length_c   1.000
_cell.angle_alpha   90.00
_cell.angle_beta   90.00
_cell.angle_gamma   90.00
#
_symmetry.space_group_name_H-M   'P 1'
#
loop_
_entity.id
_entity.type
_entity.pdbx_description
1 polymer ?
#
loop_
_entity_poly.entity_id
_entity_poly.type
_entity_poly.pdbx_seq_one_letter_code
_entity_poly.pdbx_strand_id
1 'polypeptide(L)'
;MKIVIDGFEDLVIAEEDETLRQLLVQLDKWIRENNRIIVQIKLEGRSLSELDEKVVFDRKVGEFKTLELFTANLWQWAIDSLEEIKVYLPEIAKKMEQVSLLIQQGDSKKAFSLLDRYIG
;
A
#
# COMPACT_ATOMS: atom_id res chain seq x y z
N MET A 1 -18.34 17.94 -7.89
CA MET A 1 -17.87 16.93 -6.90
C MET A 1 -16.53 17.38 -6.33
N LYS A 2 -16.27 17.13 -5.04
CA LYS A 2 -14.97 17.37 -4.40
C LYS A 2 -14.06 16.14 -4.56
N ILE A 3 -12.84 16.34 -5.07
CA ILE A 3 -11.83 15.27 -5.20
C ILE A 3 -10.74 15.51 -4.15
N VAL A 4 -10.47 14.48 -3.36
CA VAL A 4 -9.43 14.49 -2.31
C VAL A 4 -8.40 13.41 -2.62
N ILE A 5 -7.13 13.76 -2.74
CA ILE A 5 -6.03 12.80 -2.96
C ILE A 5 -5.08 12.91 -1.78
N ASP A 6 -4.95 11.84 -1.00
CA ASP A 6 -4.08 11.78 0.20
C ASP A 6 -4.33 12.91 1.21
N GLY A 7 -5.58 13.36 1.33
CA GLY A 7 -5.99 14.46 2.20
C GLY A 7 -5.83 15.86 1.60
N PHE A 8 -5.30 15.98 0.37
CA PHE A 8 -5.22 17.24 -0.36
C PHE A 8 -6.42 17.41 -1.29
N GLU A 9 -7.04 18.59 -1.24
CA GLU A 9 -8.24 18.93 -2.00
C GLU A 9 -7.88 19.65 -3.31
N ASP A 10 -8.78 19.58 -4.30
CA ASP A 10 -8.77 20.40 -5.53
C ASP A 10 -7.53 20.24 -6.43
N LEU A 11 -6.82 19.11 -6.32
CA LEU A 11 -5.70 18.78 -7.21
C LEU A 11 -6.16 18.45 -8.64
N VAL A 12 -7.41 18.00 -8.79
CA VAL A 12 -8.05 17.69 -10.07
C VAL A 12 -9.48 18.20 -10.01
N ILE A 13 -9.92 18.88 -11.07
CA ILE A 13 -11.29 19.42 -11.19
C ILE A 13 -12.07 18.50 -12.12
N ALA A 14 -13.21 18.02 -11.64
CA ALA A 14 -14.13 17.21 -12.44
C ALA A 14 -14.99 18.11 -13.34
N GLU A 15 -15.21 17.70 -14.60
CA GLU A 15 -16.17 18.36 -15.49
C GLU A 15 -17.60 17.92 -15.14
N GLU A 16 -18.58 18.84 -15.10
CA GLU A 16 -19.92 18.52 -14.58
C GLU A 16 -20.65 17.40 -15.35
N ASP A 17 -20.33 17.24 -16.64
CA ASP A 17 -20.97 16.27 -17.53
C ASP A 17 -20.24 14.93 -17.65
N GLU A 18 -19.05 14.79 -17.06
CA GLU A 18 -18.31 13.54 -17.16
C GLU A 18 -18.90 12.45 -16.24
N THR A 19 -18.71 11.20 -16.65
CA THR A 19 -19.06 10.04 -15.84
C THR A 19 -17.96 9.73 -14.83
N LEU A 20 -18.32 9.08 -13.72
CA LEU A 20 -17.33 8.64 -12.74
C LEU A 20 -16.24 7.76 -13.38
N ARG A 21 -16.61 6.91 -14.34
CA ARG A 21 -15.65 6.10 -15.12
C ARG A 21 -14.60 6.95 -15.83
N GLN A 22 -15.03 8.00 -16.53
CA GLN A 22 -14.13 8.89 -17.28
C GLN A 22 -13.17 9.61 -16.33
N LEU A 23 -13.69 10.14 -15.22
CA LEU A 23 -12.87 10.78 -14.21
C LEU A 23 -11.84 9.81 -13.61
N LEU A 24 -12.24 8.58 -13.27
CA LEU A 24 -11.32 7.58 -12.71
C LEU A 24 -10.18 7.24 -13.68
N VAL A 25 -10.44 7.19 -14.99
CA VAL A 25 -9.40 6.99 -16.01
C VAL A 25 -8.44 8.18 -16.07
N GLN A 26 -8.95 9.41 -15.99
CA GLN A 26 -8.11 10.62 -15.95
C GLN A 26 -7.24 10.65 -14.69
N LEU A 27 -7.82 10.32 -13.54
CA LEU A 27 -7.11 10.24 -12.26
C LEU A 27 -6.04 9.15 -12.28
N ASP A 28 -6.33 7.96 -12.80
CA ASP A 28 -5.32 6.88 -12.93
C ASP A 28 -4.14 7.35 -13.79
N LYS A 29 -4.41 8.04 -14.91
CA LYS A 29 -3.35 8.59 -15.76
C LYS A 29 -2.50 9.61 -15.01
N TRP A 30 -3.11 10.60 -14.37
CA TRP A 30 -2.40 11.64 -13.61
C TRP A 30 -1.57 11.03 -12.46
N ILE A 31 -2.12 10.06 -11.74
CA ILE A 31 -1.44 9.38 -10.62
C ILE A 31 -0.23 8.59 -11.11
N ARG A 32 -0.35 7.88 -12.24
CA ARG A 32 0.76 7.14 -12.86
C ARG A 32 1.87 8.06 -13.37
N GLU A 33 1.51 9.20 -13.97
CA GLU A 33 2.48 10.22 -14.41
C GLU A 33 3.30 10.78 -13.23
N ASN A 34 2.76 10.73 -12.01
CA ASN A 34 3.44 11.11 -10.78
C ASN A 34 4.15 9.94 -10.06
N ASN A 35 4.32 8.78 -10.71
CA ASN A 35 4.92 7.56 -10.14
C ASN A 35 4.22 7.02 -8.89
N ARG A 36 2.90 7.18 -8.83
CA ARG A 36 2.05 6.69 -7.74
C ARG A 36 1.07 5.64 -8.26
N ILE A 37 0.47 4.89 -7.34
CA ILE A 37 -0.63 3.97 -7.61
C ILE A 37 -1.79 4.24 -6.68
N ILE A 38 -3.01 4.03 -7.15
CA ILE A 38 -4.21 4.08 -6.30
C ILE A 38 -4.27 2.79 -5.47
N VAL A 39 -4.31 2.93 -4.15
CA VAL A 39 -4.43 1.82 -3.20
C VAL A 39 -5.89 1.66 -2.76
N GLN A 40 -6.60 2.78 -2.60
CA GLN A 40 -7.99 2.78 -2.19
C GLN A 40 -8.74 3.96 -2.82
N ILE A 41 -9.99 3.73 -3.19
CA ILE A 41 -10.92 4.76 -3.65
C ILE A 41 -12.15 4.69 -2.74
N LYS A 42 -12.56 5.83 -2.20
CA LYS A 42 -13.82 5.98 -1.48
C LYS A 42 -14.72 6.97 -2.17
N LEU A 43 -15.98 6.60 -2.36
CA LEU A 43 -17.03 7.48 -2.87
C LEU A 43 -18.01 7.73 -1.73
N GLU A 44 -18.17 8.99 -1.34
CA GLU A 44 -19.01 9.40 -0.21
C GLU A 44 -18.70 8.62 1.09
N GLY A 45 -17.41 8.36 1.33
CA GLY A 45 -16.91 7.64 2.51
C GLY A 45 -17.00 6.10 2.44
N ARG A 46 -17.57 5.52 1.38
CA ARG A 46 -17.64 4.05 1.19
C ARG A 46 -16.61 3.56 0.20
N SER A 47 -16.07 2.37 0.42
CA SER A 47 -15.10 1.79 -0.53
C SER A 47 -15.80 1.51 -1.86
N LEU A 48 -15.13 1.82 -2.97
CA LEU A 48 -15.70 1.57 -4.31
C LEU A 48 -16.03 0.07 -4.52
N SER A 49 -15.23 -0.82 -3.91
CA SER A 49 -15.43 -2.28 -3.91
C SER A 49 -16.73 -2.75 -3.23
N GLU A 50 -17.31 -1.90 -2.38
CA GLU A 50 -18.58 -2.18 -1.68
C GLU A 50 -19.80 -1.69 -2.47
N LEU A 51 -19.57 -0.95 -3.55
CA LEU A 51 -20.60 -0.39 -4.41
C LEU A 51 -20.78 -1.28 -5.65
N ASP A 52 -22.00 -1.29 -6.20
CA ASP A 52 -22.25 -1.94 -7.49
C ASP A 52 -21.60 -1.12 -8.61
N GLU A 53 -20.40 -1.52 -9.00
CA GLU A 53 -19.57 -0.84 -10.00
C GLU A 53 -20.33 -0.56 -11.31
N LYS A 54 -21.21 -1.48 -11.73
CA LYS A 54 -21.98 -1.33 -12.98
C LYS A 54 -23.00 -0.21 -12.90
N VAL A 55 -23.51 0.07 -11.71
CA VAL A 55 -24.53 1.10 -11.48
C VAL A 55 -23.88 2.45 -11.20
N VAL A 56 -22.71 2.45 -10.55
CA VAL A 56 -22.09 3.69 -10.07
C VAL A 56 -21.18 4.35 -11.11
N PHE A 57 -20.49 3.57 -11.95
CA PHE A 57 -19.45 4.12 -12.84
C PHE A 57 -20.00 4.95 -14.00
N ASP A 58 -21.22 4.67 -14.44
CA ASP A 58 -21.83 5.35 -15.58
C ASP A 58 -22.69 6.56 -15.16
N ARG A 59 -22.78 6.83 -13.84
CA ARG A 59 -23.44 8.04 -13.30
C ARG A 59 -22.54 9.26 -13.46
N LYS A 60 -23.17 10.44 -13.56
CA LYS A 60 -22.44 11.71 -13.69
C LYS A 60 -21.73 12.05 -12.39
N VAL A 61 -20.52 12.60 -12.48
CA VAL A 61 -19.76 13.04 -11.30
C VAL A 61 -20.50 14.10 -10.49
N GLY A 62 -21.33 14.94 -11.14
CA GLY A 62 -22.16 15.94 -10.49
C GLY A 62 -23.20 15.37 -9.50
N GLU A 63 -23.52 14.08 -9.60
CA GLU A 63 -24.45 13.40 -8.68
C GLU A 63 -23.80 13.03 -7.35
N PHE A 64 -22.47 13.11 -7.24
CA PHE A 64 -21.71 12.72 -6.06
C PHE A 64 -21.09 13.94 -5.36
N LYS A 65 -21.02 13.88 -4.03
CA LYS A 65 -20.43 14.96 -3.25
C LYS A 65 -18.91 14.87 -3.19
N THR A 66 -18.38 13.68 -2.92
CA THR A 66 -16.96 13.51 -2.58
C THR A 66 -16.40 12.20 -3.12
N LEU A 67 -15.20 12.29 -3.72
CA LEU A 67 -14.36 11.18 -4.11
C LEU A 67 -13.00 11.32 -3.41
N GLU A 68 -12.60 10.31 -2.64
CA GLU A 68 -11.32 10.26 -1.95
C GLU A 68 -10.44 9.17 -2.56
N LEU A 69 -9.20 9.51 -2.90
CA LEU A 69 -8.20 8.59 -3.41
C LEU A 69 -7.03 8.54 -2.44
N PHE A 70 -6.61 7.32 -2.13
CA PHE A 70 -5.41 7.05 -1.34
C PHE A 70 -4.39 6.42 -2.26
N THR A 71 -3.20 7.01 -2.30
CA THR A 71 -2.15 6.61 -3.26
C THR A 71 -0.83 6.31 -2.56
N ALA A 72 -0.09 5.37 -3.13
CA ALA A 72 1.26 5.02 -2.66
C ALA A 72 2.28 5.25 -3.77
N ASN A 73 3.49 5.68 -3.39
CA ASN A 73 4.63 5.70 -4.29
C ASN A 73 5.31 4.33 -4.24
N LEU A 74 5.27 3.57 -5.34
CA LEU A 74 5.83 2.22 -5.42
C LEU A 74 7.34 2.19 -5.13
N TRP A 75 8.08 3.19 -5.60
CA TRP A 75 9.52 3.28 -5.36
C TRP A 75 9.83 3.51 -3.90
N GLN A 76 9.11 4.43 -3.25
CA GLN A 76 9.27 4.66 -1.82
C GLN A 76 8.92 3.40 -1.04
N TRP A 77 7.84 2.71 -1.41
CA TRP A 77 7.42 1.49 -0.74
C TRP A 77 8.43 0.35 -0.88
N ALA A 78 9.06 0.22 -2.05
CA ALA A 78 10.15 -0.71 -2.28
C ALA A 78 11.41 -0.33 -1.47
N ILE A 79 11.75 0.96 -1.39
CA ILE A 79 12.86 1.47 -0.58
C ILE A 79 12.62 1.15 0.90
N ASP A 80 11.44 1.50 1.43
CA ASP A 80 11.07 1.26 2.83
C ASP A 80 11.17 -0.23 3.17
N SER A 81 10.68 -1.10 2.29
CA SER A 81 10.77 -2.55 2.44
C SER A 81 12.22 -3.05 2.47
N LEU A 82 13.08 -2.50 1.60
CA LEU A 82 14.51 -2.85 1.56
C LEU A 82 15.26 -2.33 2.79
N GLU A 83 14.90 -1.14 3.29
CA GLU A 83 15.44 -0.61 4.54
C GLU A 83 15.07 -1.48 5.73
N GLU A 84 13.83 -1.94 5.79
CA GLU A 84 13.37 -2.87 6.82
C GLU A 84 14.16 -4.20 6.77
N ILE A 85 14.30 -4.80 5.59
CA ILE A 85 15.12 -6.00 5.39
C ILE A 85 16.56 -5.77 5.86
N LYS A 86 17.16 -4.62 5.50
CA LYS A 86 18.52 -4.25 5.91
C LYS A 86 18.66 -4.19 7.44
N VAL A 87 17.64 -3.79 8.18
CA VAL A 87 17.65 -3.77 9.66
C VAL A 87 17.64 -5.18 10.24
N TYR A 88 16.85 -6.10 9.67
CA TYR A 88 16.73 -7.47 10.20
C TYR A 88 17.88 -8.39 9.81
N LEU A 89 18.55 -8.15 8.67
CA LEU A 89 19.65 -9.01 8.20
C LEU A 89 20.79 -9.18 9.22
N PRO A 90 21.31 -8.11 9.86
CA PRO A 90 22.31 -8.23 10.94
C PRO A 90 21.81 -9.03 12.15
N GLU A 91 20.52 -8.90 12.50
CA GLU A 91 19.94 -9.64 13.61
C GLU A 91 19.90 -11.14 13.30
N ILE A 92 19.47 -11.51 12.10
CA ILE A 92 19.49 -12.89 11.61
C ILE A 92 20.92 -13.43 11.61
N ALA A 93 21.89 -12.67 11.10
CA ALA A 93 23.29 -13.08 11.07
C ALA A 93 23.83 -13.35 12.49
N LYS A 94 23.58 -12.46 13.45
CA LYS A 94 23.99 -12.61 14.84
C LYS A 94 23.33 -13.82 15.52
N LYS A 95 22.05 -14.04 15.27
CA LYS A 95 21.31 -15.21 15.78
C LYS A 95 21.90 -16.52 15.24
N MET A 96 22.22 -16.57 13.95
CA MET A 96 22.86 -17.73 13.30
C MET A 96 24.27 -17.98 13.83
N GLU A 97 25.06 -16.93 14.06
CA GLU A 97 26.39 -17.03 14.65
C GLU A 97 26.32 -17.71 16.04
N GLN A 98 25.39 -17.28 16.90
CA GLN A 98 25.21 -17.87 18.22
C GLN A 98 24.81 -19.35 18.18
N VAL A 99 23.90 -19.73 17.27
CA VAL A 99 23.51 -21.12 17.07
C VAL A 99 24.70 -21.95 16.59
N SER A 100 25.47 -21.44 15.63
CA SER A 100 26.65 -22.15 15.10
C SER A 100 27.75 -22.35 16.15
N LEU A 101 27.97 -21.37 17.03
CA LEU A 101 28.92 -21.49 18.14
C LEU A 101 28.54 -22.63 19.10
N LEU A 102 27.25 -22.74 19.45
CA LEU A 102 26.76 -23.84 20.31
C LEU A 102 26.95 -25.21 19.64
N ILE A 103 26.75 -25.30 18.33
CA ILE A 103 27.00 -26.54 17.57
C ILE A 103 28.49 -26.89 17.59
N GLN A 104 29.38 -25.92 17.34
CA GLN A 104 30.83 -26.15 17.38
C GLN A 104 31.32 -26.61 18.76
N GLN A 105 30.66 -26.16 19.83
CA GLN A 105 30.95 -26.58 21.20
C GLN A 105 30.36 -27.96 21.55
N GLY A 106 29.62 -28.59 20.63
CA GLY A 106 28.97 -29.89 20.85
C GLY A 106 27.63 -29.81 21.60
N ASP A 107 27.11 -28.62 21.87
CA ASP A 107 25.83 -28.41 22.57
C ASP A 107 24.66 -28.26 21.59
N SER A 108 24.44 -29.30 20.78
CA SER A 108 23.41 -29.28 19.73
C SER A 108 22.00 -29.12 20.31
N LYS A 109 21.74 -29.65 21.51
CA LYS A 109 20.41 -29.54 22.14
C LYS A 109 20.05 -28.08 22.48
N LYS A 110 21.00 -27.31 23.04
CA LYS A 110 20.76 -25.88 23.26
C LYS A 110 20.71 -25.10 21.95
N ALA A 111 21.53 -25.46 20.96
CA ALA A 111 21.53 -24.81 19.66
C ALA A 111 20.15 -24.87 18.98
N PHE A 112 19.53 -26.05 18.90
CA PHE A 112 18.21 -26.20 18.29
C PHE A 112 17.10 -25.53 19.12
N SER A 113 17.14 -25.62 20.45
CA SER A 113 16.19 -24.90 21.30
C SER A 113 16.28 -23.37 21.14
N LEU A 114 17.48 -22.83 20.89
CA LEU A 114 17.67 -21.42 20.63
C LEU A 114 17.15 -21.02 19.24
N LEU A 115 17.36 -21.87 18.23
CA LEU A 115 16.83 -21.67 16.89
C LEU A 115 15.29 -21.65 16.88
N ASP A 116 14.64 -22.57 17.60
CA ASP A 116 13.18 -22.61 17.72
C ASP A 116 12.62 -21.32 18.32
N ARG A 117 13.31 -20.72 19.30
CA ARG A 117 12.96 -19.43 19.91
C ARG A 117 13.13 -18.22 18.99
N TYR A 118 13.92 -18.35 17.93
CA TYR A 118 14.12 -17.28 16.95
C TYR A 118 13.14 -17.34 15.78
N ILE A 119 12.49 -18.49 15.57
CA ILE A 119 11.58 -18.74 14.47
C ILE A 119 10.10 -18.70 14.93
N GLY A 120 9.82 -19.06 16.19
CA GLY A 120 8.48 -18.97 16.81
C GLY A 120 8.28 -17.70 17.62
#